data_AF-A0A6G9YGL2-F1
#
_entry.id   AF-A0A6G9YGL2-F1
#
_cell.length_a   1.000
_cell.length_b   1.000
_cell.length_c   1.000
_cell.angle_alpha   90.00
_cell.angle_beta   90.00
_cell.angle_gamma   90.00
#
_symmetry.space_group_name_H-M   'P 1'
#
loop_
_entity.id
_entity.type
_entity.pdbx_description
1 polymer ?
#
loop_
_entity_poly.entity_id
_entity_poly.type
_entity_poly.pdbx_seq_one_letter_code
_entity_poly.pdbx_strand_id
1 'polypeptide(L)'
;MLDRFLPLPGILRRVVWALPEWVQPKPARTVWVLAVDFDGNVVHDLQTDGANFSFVTGVAERDGTLYLGSLTEHAIAISRIPTA
;
A
#
# COMPACT_ATOMS: atom_id res chain seq x y z
N MET A 1 -7.26 -11.70 4.35
CA MET A 1 -8.61 -11.45 4.93
C MET A 1 -9.61 -11.03 3.87
N LEU A 2 -9.32 -10.03 3.02
CA LEU A 2 -10.22 -9.55 1.96
C LEU A 2 -10.57 -10.60 0.89
N ASP A 3 -9.62 -11.47 0.52
CA ASP A 3 -9.81 -12.48 -0.54
C ASP A 3 -10.88 -13.53 -0.22
N ARG A 4 -11.20 -13.70 1.07
CA ARG A 4 -12.26 -14.60 1.54
C ARG A 4 -13.65 -14.09 1.20
N PHE A 5 -13.80 -12.78 0.97
CA PHE A 5 -15.09 -12.13 0.71
C PHE A 5 -15.39 -11.95 -0.79
N LEU A 6 -14.41 -12.18 -1.67
CA LEU A 6 -14.59 -12.12 -3.13
C LEU A 6 -15.71 -13.03 -3.67
N PRO A 7 -15.90 -14.29 -3.19
CA PRO A 7 -16.97 -15.16 -3.67
C PRO A 7 -18.33 -14.92 -3.01
N LEU A 8 -18.45 -13.96 -2.08
CA LEU A 8 -19.70 -13.71 -1.35
C LEU A 8 -20.66 -12.83 -2.17
N PRO A 9 -21.99 -13.02 -2.03
CA PRO A 9 -22.98 -12.27 -2.79
C PRO A 9 -22.80 -10.76 -2.58
N GLY A 10 -22.88 -9.99 -3.68
CA GLY A 10 -22.59 -8.54 -3.72
C GLY A 10 -23.44 -7.67 -2.76
N ILE A 11 -24.50 -8.23 -2.18
CA ILE A 11 -25.30 -7.62 -1.11
C ILE A 11 -24.44 -7.38 0.14
N LEU A 12 -23.51 -8.27 0.48
CA LEU A 12 -22.63 -8.11 1.64
C LEU A 12 -21.70 -6.91 1.50
N ARG A 13 -21.22 -6.63 0.27
CA ARG A 13 -20.46 -5.41 -0.01
C ARG A 13 -21.31 -4.18 0.32
N ARG A 14 -22.56 -4.10 -0.14
CA ARG A 14 -23.47 -2.99 0.17
C ARG A 14 -23.66 -2.78 1.67
N VAL A 15 -23.78 -3.86 2.45
CA VAL A 15 -23.91 -3.78 3.91
C VAL A 15 -22.63 -3.22 4.54
N VAL A 16 -21.45 -3.68 4.13
CA VAL A 16 -20.17 -3.16 4.63
C VAL A 16 -20.01 -1.66 4.36
N TRP A 17 -20.39 -1.18 3.16
CA TRP A 17 -20.36 0.25 2.83
C TRP A 17 -21.39 1.08 3.60
N ALA A 18 -22.47 0.46 4.10
CA ALA A 18 -23.49 1.12 4.91
C ALA A 18 -23.15 1.17 6.40
N LEU A 19 -22.09 0.47 6.84
CA LEU A 19 -21.64 0.53 8.22
C LEU A 19 -20.98 1.89 8.52
N PRO A 20 -21.13 2.40 9.76
CA PRO A 20 -20.34 3.55 10.21
C PRO A 20 -18.84 3.30 10.05
N GLU A 21 -18.06 4.33 9.70
CA GLU A 21 -16.63 4.22 9.39
C GLU A 21 -15.80 3.50 10.47
N TRP A 22 -16.17 3.64 11.75
CA TRP A 22 -15.46 3.01 12.86
C TRP A 22 -15.61 1.47 12.92
N VAL A 23 -16.63 0.91 12.26
CA VAL A 23 -16.86 -0.54 12.13
C VAL A 23 -16.25 -1.10 10.85
N GLN A 24 -15.99 -0.24 9.86
CA GLN A 24 -15.49 -0.70 8.57
C GLN A 24 -14.07 -1.28 8.72
N PRO A 25 -13.74 -2.34 7.95
CA PRO A 25 -12.40 -2.88 7.92
C PRO A 25 -11.39 -1.78 7.56
N LYS A 26 -10.46 -1.50 8.47
CA LYS A 26 -9.41 -0.52 8.22
C LYS A 26 -8.38 -1.09 7.23
N PRO A 27 -7.82 -0.27 6.34
CA PRO A 27 -6.71 -0.67 5.49
C PRO A 27 -5.56 -1.23 6.34
N ALA A 28 -4.88 -2.26 5.83
CA ALA A 28 -3.65 -2.72 6.45
C ALA A 28 -2.61 -1.59 6.40
N ARG A 29 -1.95 -1.33 7.52
CA ARG A 29 -0.84 -0.38 7.58
C ARG A 29 0.41 -1.04 7.00
N THR A 30 0.63 -0.85 5.71
CA THR A 30 1.77 -1.37 4.97
C THR A 30 2.45 -0.26 4.19
N VAL A 31 3.75 -0.40 4.00
CA VAL A 31 4.55 0.34 3.01
C VAL A 31 4.85 -0.65 1.90
N TRP A 32 4.45 -0.32 0.67
CA TRP A 32 4.71 -1.16 -0.49
C TRP A 32 5.10 -0.30 -1.68
N VAL A 33 6.23 -0.63 -2.31
CA VAL A 33 6.78 0.04 -3.48
C VAL A 33 7.25 -1.02 -4.46
N LEU A 34 6.82 -0.88 -5.71
CA LEU A 34 7.15 -1.80 -6.80
C LEU A 34 7.86 -1.03 -7.92
N ALA A 35 8.97 -1.59 -8.40
CA ALA A 35 9.59 -1.14 -9.65
C ALA A 35 9.33 -2.19 -10.72
N VAL A 36 8.85 -1.74 -11.88
CA VAL A 36 8.49 -2.59 -13.01
C VAL A 36 9.27 -2.09 -14.23
N ASP A 37 9.91 -3.01 -14.97
CA ASP A 37 10.58 -2.68 -16.22
C ASP A 37 9.59 -2.46 -17.39
N PHE A 38 10.12 -2.15 -18.58
CA PHE A 38 9.32 -1.89 -19.77
C PHE A 38 8.60 -3.13 -20.32
N ASP A 39 9.04 -4.33 -19.95
CA ASP A 39 8.44 -5.60 -20.35
C ASP A 39 7.37 -6.05 -19.34
N GLY A 40 7.20 -5.32 -18.24
CA GLY A 40 6.22 -5.64 -17.19
C GLY A 40 6.77 -6.54 -16.09
N ASN A 41 8.08 -6.80 -16.04
CA ASN A 41 8.68 -7.59 -14.97
C ASN A 41 8.92 -6.73 -13.74
N VAL A 42 8.63 -7.29 -12.57
CA VAL A 42 9.00 -6.68 -11.29
C VAL A 42 10.51 -6.80 -11.11
N VAL A 43 11.20 -5.66 -11.08
CA VAL A 43 12.66 -5.59 -10.87
C VAL A 43 13.03 -5.27 -9.43
N HIS A 44 12.14 -4.61 -8.68
CA HIS A 44 12.28 -4.43 -7.23
C HIS A 44 10.92 -4.51 -6.54
N ASP A 45 10.89 -5.18 -5.40
CA ASP A 45 9.72 -5.29 -4.52
C ASP A 45 10.15 -4.94 -3.09
N LEU A 46 9.70 -3.79 -2.59
CA LEU A 46 9.93 -3.36 -1.22
C LEU A 46 8.60 -3.36 -0.47
N GLN A 47 8.44 -4.32 0.44
CA GLN A 47 7.29 -4.41 1.31
C GLN A 47 7.72 -4.48 2.77
N THR A 48 7.11 -3.66 3.63
CA THR A 48 7.35 -3.70 5.07
C THR A 48 6.11 -3.29 5.86
N ASP A 49 6.08 -3.69 7.13
CA ASP A 49 5.03 -3.31 8.06
C ASP A 49 5.06 -1.80 8.31
N GLY A 50 3.90 -1.17 8.23
CA GLY A 50 3.76 0.27 8.37
C GLY A 50 3.73 0.72 9.83
N ALA A 51 4.81 0.51 10.59
CA ALA A 51 4.88 0.91 12.00
C ALA A 51 4.91 2.45 12.14
N ASN A 52 5.90 3.09 11.52
CA ASN A 52 6.17 4.53 11.63
C ASN A 52 5.73 5.35 10.40
N PHE A 53 5.41 4.66 9.30
CA PHE A 53 4.93 5.25 8.05
C PHE A 53 4.06 4.22 7.34
N SER A 54 2.98 4.62 6.70
CA SER A 54 2.07 3.68 6.03
C SER A 54 1.30 4.34 4.90
N PHE A 55 0.59 3.53 4.12
CA PHE A 55 -0.29 4.00 3.07
C PHE A 55 0.46 4.81 2.00
N VAL A 56 1.53 4.22 1.47
CA VAL A 56 2.31 4.82 0.38
C VAL A 56 1.41 4.98 -0.84
N THR A 57 1.31 6.20 -1.35
CA THR A 57 0.53 6.52 -2.55
C THR A 57 1.42 7.03 -3.70
N GLY A 58 2.68 7.33 -3.43
CA GLY A 58 3.63 7.78 -4.44
C GLY A 58 5.07 7.50 -4.04
N VAL A 59 5.91 7.32 -5.05
CA VAL A 59 7.35 7.14 -4.93
C VAL A 59 8.06 7.97 -6.00
N ALA A 60 9.16 8.60 -5.62
CA ALA A 60 10.12 9.19 -6.56
C ALA A 60 11.52 8.67 -6.24
N GLU A 61 12.28 8.32 -7.27
CA GLU A 61 13.65 7.88 -7.16
C GLU A 61 14.60 9.01 -7.55
N ARG A 62 15.69 9.15 -6.80
CA ARG A 62 16.82 10.01 -7.17
C ARG A 62 18.11 9.47 -6.55
N ASP A 63 19.10 9.22 -7.40
CA ASP A 63 20.45 8.81 -7.00
C ASP A 63 20.44 7.58 -6.05
N GLY A 64 19.58 6.59 -6.33
CA GLY A 64 19.42 5.39 -5.52
C GLY A 64 18.62 5.58 -4.22
N THR A 65 18.04 6.77 -4.02
CA THR A 65 17.21 7.12 -2.87
C THR A 65 15.75 7.21 -3.29
N LEU A 66 14.90 6.52 -2.54
CA LEU A 66 13.45 6.52 -2.70
C LEU A 66 12.83 7.51 -1.71
N TYR A 67 11.98 8.40 -2.23
CA TYR A 67 11.16 9.34 -1.47
C TYR A 67 9.70 8.88 -1.56
N LEU A 68 9.11 8.53 -0.43
CA LEU A 68 7.77 7.95 -0.37
C LEU A 68 6.78 8.96 0.20
N GLY A 69 5.71 9.18 -0.57
CA GLY A 69 4.58 10.02 -0.18
C GLY A 69 3.41 9.20 0.34
N SER A 70 2.69 9.77 1.30
CA SER A 70 1.43 9.23 1.82
C SER A 70 0.40 10.35 1.91
N LEU A 71 -0.88 10.01 1.73
CA LEU A 71 -1.99 10.95 1.91
C LEU A 71 -2.46 11.03 3.37
N THR A 72 -2.01 10.13 4.23
CA THR A 72 -2.48 10.02 5.62
C THR A 72 -1.39 10.28 6.65
N GLU A 73 -0.12 10.30 6.26
CA GLU A 73 1.02 10.55 7.15
C GLU A 73 1.52 12.00 7.03
N HIS A 74 2.02 12.56 8.12
CA HIS A 74 2.53 13.95 8.19
C HIS A 74 4.04 14.07 7.86
N ALA A 75 4.62 13.08 7.19
CA ALA A 75 6.05 13.01 6.90
C ALA A 75 6.30 12.48 5.48
N ILE A 76 7.57 12.54 5.05
CA ILE A 76 8.05 11.84 3.86
C ILE A 76 8.97 10.72 4.34
N ALA A 77 8.73 9.49 3.91
CA ALA A 77 9.64 8.39 4.20
C ALA A 77 10.76 8.32 3.17
N ILE A 78 11.96 7.98 3.63
CA ILE A 78 13.16 7.88 2.80
C ILE A 78 13.73 6.48 2.97
N SER A 79 14.03 5.82 1.86
CA SER A 79 14.70 4.51 1.83
C SER A 79 15.72 4.46 0.70
N ARG A 80 16.65 3.52 0.76
CA ARG A 80 17.46 3.15 -0.42
C ARG A 80 16.72 2.12 -1.25
N ILE A 81 17.07 2.05 -2.54
CA ILE A 81 16.67 0.93 -3.40
C ILE A 81 17.29 -0.35 -2.80
N PRO A 82 16.49 -1.41 -2.57
CA PRO A 82 17.02 -2.70 -2.15
C PRO A 82 18.05 -3.21 -3.16
N THR A 83 19.22 -3.58 -2.67
CA THR A 83 20.16 -4.37 -3.48
C THR A 83 19.64 -5.81 -3.46
N ALA A 84 19.49 -6.41 -4.65
CA ALA A 84 19.08 -7.80 -4.80
C ALA A 84 20.08 -8.78 -4.16
#